data_AF-A0A0F6QZI8-F1
#
_entry.id   AF-A0A0F6QZI8-F1
#
_cell.length_a   1.000
_cell.length_b   1.000
_cell.length_c   1.000
_cell.angle_alpha   90.00
_cell.angle_beta   90.00
_cell.angle_gamma   90.00
#
_symmetry.space_group_name_H-M   'P 1'
#
loop_
_entity.id
_entity.type
_entity.pdbx_description
1 polymer ?
#
loop_
_entity_poly.entity_id
_entity_poly.type
_entity_poly.pdbx_seq_one_letter_code
_entity_poly.pdbx_strand_id
1 'polypeptide(L)'
;MTAHTTKRNPTCQWCGTEFLATSRGRPRKFCSHACRQRAYEQRNAVTGTNISPDAVIMHPEKAVQFHDSLFELRCAAEDIATAVAENADPAEINKLCSELVNLARRIEKIR
;
A
#
# COMPACT_ATOMS: atom_id res chain seq x y z
N MET A 1 5.64 -19.90 20.57
CA MET A 1 5.38 -18.98 19.44
C MET A 1 3.91 -18.60 19.48
N THR A 2 3.57 -17.55 20.22
CA THR A 2 2.18 -17.08 20.36
C THR A 2 1.79 -16.22 19.16
N ALA A 3 0.88 -16.71 18.32
CA ALA A 3 0.33 -15.96 17.21
C ALA A 3 -0.50 -14.77 17.75
N HIS A 4 0.10 -13.59 17.79
CA HIS A 4 -0.65 -12.34 17.95
C HIS A 4 -1.50 -12.15 16.69
N THR A 5 -2.79 -12.51 16.77
CA THR A 5 -3.75 -12.17 15.72
C THR A 5 -4.18 -10.73 15.94
N THR A 6 -3.31 -9.77 15.61
CA THR A 6 -3.66 -8.35 15.62
C THR A 6 -4.74 -8.14 14.55
N LYS A 7 -5.92 -7.68 14.97
CA LYS A 7 -7.01 -7.36 14.05
C LYS A 7 -6.54 -6.24 13.13
N ARG A 8 -6.24 -6.55 11.87
CA ARG A 8 -5.76 -5.56 10.88
C ARG A 8 -6.86 -4.55 10.60
N ASN A 9 -6.50 -3.27 10.58
CA ASN A 9 -7.42 -2.21 10.17
C ASN A 9 -7.80 -2.43 8.69
N PRO A 10 -9.06 -2.17 8.29
CA PRO A 10 -9.45 -2.22 6.89
C PRO A 10 -8.72 -1.13 6.09
N THR A 11 -8.40 -1.44 4.83
CA THR A 11 -7.81 -0.52 3.87
C THR A 11 -8.85 0.02 2.89
N CYS A 12 -8.69 1.28 2.49
CA CYS A 12 -9.60 1.94 1.55
C CYS A 12 -9.47 1.31 0.15
N GLN A 13 -10.58 0.85 -0.43
CA GLN A 13 -10.59 0.28 -1.78
C GLN A 13 -10.24 1.30 -2.89
N TRP A 14 -10.19 2.59 -2.58
CA TRP A 14 -9.77 3.64 -3.53
C TRP A 14 -8.29 4.01 -3.36
N CYS A 15 -7.86 4.42 -2.15
CA CYS A 15 -6.53 4.99 -1.90
C CYS A 15 -5.59 4.11 -1.07
N GLY A 16 -6.00 2.91 -0.68
CA GLY A 16 -5.19 1.98 0.12
C GLY A 16 -5.01 2.37 1.59
N THR A 17 -5.35 3.60 1.99
CA THR A 17 -5.15 4.08 3.37
C THR A 17 -5.93 3.23 4.39
N GLU A 18 -5.25 2.81 5.46
CA GLU A 18 -5.86 2.17 6.62
C GLU A 18 -6.83 3.12 7.33
N PHE A 19 -7.97 2.61 7.79
CA PHE A 19 -8.92 3.38 8.60
C PHE A 19 -9.56 2.51 9.68
N LEU A 20 -10.14 3.15 10.69
CA LEU A 20 -10.77 2.43 11.80
C LEU A 20 -11.97 1.63 11.32
N ALA A 21 -12.01 0.35 11.71
CA ALA A 21 -13.15 -0.51 11.45
C ALA A 21 -14.41 0.04 12.14
N THR A 22 -15.56 -0.07 11.45
CA THR A 22 -16.86 0.23 12.05
C THR A 22 -17.18 -0.83 13.10
N SER A 23 -17.55 -0.39 14.31
CA SER A 23 -17.84 -1.30 15.43
C SER A 23 -19.12 -2.12 15.25
N ARG A 24 -20.07 -1.64 14.45
CA ARG A 24 -21.33 -2.33 14.12
C ARG A 24 -21.76 -2.01 12.68
N GLY A 25 -22.56 -2.89 12.10
CA GLY A 25 -23.12 -2.73 10.75
C GLY A 25 -22.19 -3.20 9.62
N ARG A 26 -22.58 -2.91 8.38
CA ARG A 26 -21.82 -3.31 7.18
C ARG A 26 -20.45 -2.62 7.17
N PRO A 27 -19.34 -3.37 7.02
CA PRO A 27 -18.01 -2.77 6.92
C PRO A 27 -17.94 -1.72 5.82
N ARG A 28 -17.39 -0.56 6.16
CA ARG A 28 -17.09 0.50 5.19
C ARG A 28 -16.00 0.02 4.23
N LYS A 29 -16.13 0.38 2.94
CA LYS A 29 -15.13 0.10 1.90
C LYS A 29 -14.16 1.25 1.63
N PHE A 30 -14.52 2.46 2.05
CA PHE A 30 -13.78 3.69 1.73
C PHE A 30 -13.53 4.53 2.98
N CYS A 31 -12.36 5.13 3.07
CA CYS A 31 -11.96 5.97 4.21
C CYS A 31 -12.74 7.29 4.29
N SER A 32 -13.27 7.81 3.18
CA SER A 32 -14.00 9.09 3.12
C SER A 32 -15.09 9.13 2.04
N HIS A 33 -15.95 10.14 2.09
CA HIS A 33 -16.93 10.44 1.04
C HIS A 33 -16.27 10.72 -0.30
N ALA A 34 -15.18 11.49 -0.32
CA ALA A 34 -14.42 11.81 -1.53
C ALA A 34 -13.87 10.55 -2.21
N CYS A 35 -13.29 9.61 -1.45
CA CYS A 35 -12.80 8.34 -2.00
C CYS A 35 -13.92 7.49 -2.58
N ARG A 36 -15.09 7.44 -1.91
CA ARG A 36 -16.27 6.74 -2.44
C ARG A 36 -16.73 7.35 -3.76
N GLN A 37 -16.72 8.69 -3.85
CA GLN A 37 -17.19 9.38 -5.04
C GLN A 37 -16.27 9.19 -6.24
N ARG A 38 -14.95 9.29 -6.04
CA ARG A 38 -13.97 8.99 -7.11
C ARG A 38 -14.06 7.55 -7.59
N ALA A 39 -14.29 6.59 -6.68
CA ALA A 39 -14.52 5.19 -7.05
C ALA A 39 -15.80 4.97 -7.86
N TYR A 40 -16.81 5.82 -7.69
CA TYR A 40 -18.01 5.81 -8.53
C TYR A 40 -17.72 6.43 -9.90
N GLU A 41 -17.08 7.60 -9.92
CA GLU A 41 -16.72 8.31 -11.16
C GLU A 41 -15.86 7.45 -12.08
N GLN A 42 -14.85 6.73 -11.55
CA GLN A 42 -14.03 5.84 -12.36
C GLN A 42 -14.85 4.70 -12.98
N ARG A 43 -15.73 4.05 -12.21
CA ARG A 43 -16.59 2.97 -12.73
C ARG A 43 -17.52 3.45 -13.83
N ASN A 44 -18.05 4.67 -13.68
CA ASN A 44 -18.87 5.29 -14.71
C ASN A 44 -18.04 5.65 -15.95
N ALA A 45 -16.83 6.17 -15.78
CA ALA A 45 -15.96 6.57 -16.89
C ALA A 45 -15.58 5.41 -17.82
N VAL A 46 -15.52 4.17 -17.32
CA VAL A 46 -15.21 2.98 -18.12
C VAL A 46 -16.45 2.27 -18.67
N THR A 47 -17.65 2.75 -18.36
CA THR A 47 -18.90 2.15 -18.84
C THR A 47 -18.97 2.25 -20.36
N GLY A 48 -19.23 1.12 -21.04
CA GLY A 48 -19.26 1.05 -22.50
C GLY A 48 -17.89 0.84 -23.16
N THR A 49 -16.82 0.67 -22.37
CA THR A 49 -15.49 0.26 -22.85
C THR A 49 -15.24 -1.22 -22.54
N ASN A 50 -14.16 -1.80 -23.10
CA ASN A 50 -13.69 -3.13 -22.72
C ASN A 50 -12.81 -3.13 -21.45
N ILE A 51 -12.75 -2.02 -20.71
CA ILE A 51 -11.95 -1.90 -19.49
C ILE A 51 -12.77 -2.41 -18.31
N SER A 52 -12.17 -3.26 -17.47
CA SER A 52 -12.81 -3.77 -16.26
C SER A 52 -13.22 -2.62 -15.31
N PRO A 53 -14.44 -2.65 -14.72
CA PRO A 53 -14.85 -1.69 -13.69
C PRO A 53 -13.90 -1.64 -12.47
N ASP A 54 -13.18 -2.72 -12.21
CA ASP A 54 -12.23 -2.86 -11.11
C ASP A 54 -10.77 -2.56 -11.53
N ALA A 55 -10.55 -2.12 -12.78
CA ALA A 55 -9.22 -1.76 -13.25
C ALA A 55 -8.63 -0.58 -12.45
N VAL A 56 -7.33 -0.65 -12.15
CA VAL A 56 -6.58 0.50 -11.64
C VAL A 56 -6.10 1.32 -12.84
N ILE A 57 -6.69 2.49 -13.03
CA ILE A 57 -6.30 3.42 -14.10
C ILE A 57 -5.38 4.48 -13.50
N MET A 58 -4.20 4.63 -14.07
CA MET A 58 -3.18 5.60 -13.64
C MET A 58 -2.54 6.26 -14.86
N HIS A 59 -2.02 7.47 -14.65
CA HIS A 59 -1.19 8.13 -15.65
C HIS A 59 0.10 7.35 -15.88
N PRO A 60 0.63 7.28 -17.12
CA PRO A 60 1.89 6.59 -17.41
C PRO A 60 3.04 7.03 -16.50
N GLU A 61 3.14 8.33 -16.20
CA GLU A 61 4.17 8.89 -15.33
C GLU A 61 4.06 8.36 -13.90
N LYS A 62 2.83 8.10 -13.42
CA LYS A 62 2.59 7.49 -12.12
C LYS A 62 2.97 6.03 -12.08
N ALA A 63 2.80 5.29 -13.19
CA ALA A 63 3.24 3.91 -13.28
C ALA A 63 4.77 3.81 -13.20
N VAL A 64 5.51 4.72 -13.86
CA VAL A 64 6.97 4.79 -13.78
C VAL A 64 7.41 5.10 -12.35
N GLN A 65 6.84 6.13 -11.71
CA GLN A 65 7.13 6.47 -10.31
C GLN A 65 6.86 5.30 -9.34
N PHE A 66 5.79 4.53 -9.60
CA PHE A 66 5.46 3.36 -8.81
C PHE A 66 6.51 2.26 -8.97
N HIS A 67 6.96 2.00 -10.20
CA HIS A 67 8.04 1.05 -10.47
C HIS A 67 9.35 1.48 -9.80
N ASP A 68 9.73 2.76 -9.88
CA ASP A 68 10.93 3.29 -9.22
C ASP A 68 10.86 3.12 -7.70
N SER A 69 9.70 3.36 -7.10
CA SER A 69 9.51 3.16 -5.66
C SER A 69 9.59 1.68 -5.27
N LEU A 70 9.06 0.77 -6.09
CA LEU A 70 9.21 -0.68 -5.87
C LEU A 70 10.67 -1.13 -6.00
N PHE A 71 11.43 -0.52 -6.91
CA PHE A 71 12.86 -0.76 -7.04
C PHE A 71 13.60 -0.30 -5.77
N GLU A 72 13.33 0.91 -5.28
CA GLU A 72 13.88 1.42 -4.01
C GLU A 72 13.57 0.45 -2.85
N LEU A 73 12.34 -0.07 -2.79
CA LEU A 73 11.90 -1.00 -1.75
C LEU A 73 12.69 -2.30 -1.77
N ARG A 74 12.92 -2.84 -2.97
CA ARG A 74 13.73 -4.05 -3.14
C ARG A 74 15.17 -3.80 -2.72
N CYS A 75 15.78 -2.68 -3.13
CA CYS A 75 17.14 -2.34 -2.72
C CYS A 75 17.27 -2.24 -1.20
N ALA A 76 16.33 -1.56 -0.53
CA ALA A 76 16.33 -1.50 0.93
C ALA A 76 16.25 -2.89 1.60
N ALA A 77 15.56 -3.86 0.97
CA ALA A 77 15.52 -5.24 1.46
C ALA A 77 16.84 -5.99 1.19
N GLU A 78 17.46 -5.76 0.03
CA GLU A 78 18.78 -6.30 -0.32
C GLU A 78 19.89 -5.74 0.61
N ASP A 79 19.79 -4.48 1.02
CA ASP A 79 20.69 -3.85 1.98
C ASP A 79 20.62 -4.53 3.36
N ILE A 80 19.41 -4.84 3.83
CA ILE A 80 19.22 -5.62 5.07
C ILE A 80 19.87 -7.01 4.95
N ALA A 81 19.67 -7.69 3.83
CA ALA A 81 20.26 -9.01 3.60
C ALA A 81 21.80 -8.96 3.62
N THR A 82 22.37 -7.91 3.03
CA THR A 82 23.82 -7.66 3.04
C THR A 82 24.33 -7.36 4.45
N ALA A 83 23.67 -6.46 5.18
CA ALA A 83 24.03 -6.14 6.56
C ALA A 83 23.99 -7.37 7.48
N VAL A 84 23.00 -8.26 7.30
CA VAL A 84 22.93 -9.53 8.02
C VAL A 84 24.08 -10.46 7.64
N ALA A 85 24.40 -10.59 6.34
CA ALA A 85 25.50 -11.44 5.87
C ALA A 85 26.87 -10.97 6.39
N GLU A 86 27.04 -9.67 6.58
CA GLU A 86 28.27 -9.04 7.09
C GLU A 86 28.33 -8.99 8.63
N ASN A 87 27.35 -9.56 9.33
CA ASN A 87 27.22 -9.48 10.80
C ASN A 87 27.21 -8.04 11.33
N ALA A 88 26.51 -7.15 10.63
CA ALA A 88 26.31 -5.77 11.07
C ALA A 88 25.65 -5.71 12.46
N ASP A 89 25.84 -4.58 13.14
CA ASP A 89 25.29 -4.37 14.47
C ASP A 89 23.75 -4.43 14.46
N PRO A 90 23.09 -5.06 15.45
CA PRO A 90 21.63 -5.12 15.50
C PRO A 90 20.94 -3.75 15.47
N ALA A 91 21.56 -2.66 15.95
CA ALA A 91 20.95 -1.34 15.85
C ALA A 91 20.88 -0.84 14.39
N GLU A 92 21.90 -1.14 13.59
CA GLU A 92 21.94 -0.83 12.16
C GLU A 92 20.87 -1.62 11.38
N ILE A 93 20.75 -2.92 11.65
CA ILE A 93 19.71 -3.77 11.03
C ILE A 93 18.31 -3.25 11.37
N ASN A 94 18.08 -2.83 12.62
CA ASN A 94 16.80 -2.26 13.04
C ASN A 94 16.48 -0.93 12.31
N LYS A 95 17.50 -0.12 12.05
CA LYS A 95 17.36 1.12 11.27
C LYS A 95 16.96 0.81 9.83
N LEU A 96 17.66 -0.10 9.16
CA LEU A 96 17.34 -0.52 7.79
C LEU A 96 15.93 -1.14 7.69
N CYS A 97 15.55 -1.99 8.65
CA CYS A 97 14.19 -2.52 8.73
C CYS A 97 13.13 -1.41 8.85
N SER A 98 13.40 -0.39 9.67
CA SER A 98 12.50 0.75 9.84
C SER A 98 12.36 1.57 8.56
N GLU A 99 13.47 1.79 7.85
CA GLU A 99 13.49 2.47 6.55
C GLU A 99 12.69 1.69 5.49
N LEU A 100 12.90 0.38 5.38
CA LEU A 100 12.15 -0.52 4.50
C LEU A 100 10.63 -0.45 4.76
N VAL A 101 10.21 -0.57 6.03
CA VAL A 101 8.79 -0.52 6.41
C VAL A 101 8.18 0.85 6.10
N ASN A 102 8.94 1.93 6.32
CA ASN A 102 8.47 3.27 5.97
C ASN A 102 8.31 3.45 4.46
N LEU A 103 9.23 2.92 3.66
CA LEU A 103 9.14 2.92 2.21
C LEU A 103 7.92 2.10 1.72
N ALA A 104 7.70 0.91 2.27
CA ALA A 104 6.53 0.09 1.96
C ALA A 104 5.21 0.85 2.23
N ARG A 105 5.09 1.47 3.41
CA ARG A 105 3.90 2.27 3.79
C ARG A 105 3.66 3.49 2.88
N ARG A 106 4.73 4.06 2.30
CA ARG A 106 4.60 5.14 1.30
C ARG A 106 4.04 4.58 0.00
N ILE A 107 4.53 3.42 -0.45
CA ILE A 107 4.17 2.77 -1.73
C ILE A 107 2.73 2.23 -1.72
N GLU A 108 2.25 1.71 -0.58
CA GLU A 108 0.89 1.17 -0.43
C GLU A 108 -0.22 2.18 -0.76
N LYS A 109 0.09 3.48 -0.73
CA LYS A 109 -0.83 4.56 -1.10
C LYS A 109 -0.81 4.76 -2.62
N ILE A 110 -1.53 3.88 -3.32
CA ILE A 110 -1.57 3.80 -4.79
C ILE A 110 -2.26 5.00 -5.46
N ARG A 111 -3.04 5.82 -4.73
CA ARG A 111 -3.78 6.98 -5.27
C ARG A 111 -3.69 8.24 -4.44
#